data_AF-A0A2M7CW62-F1
#
_entry.id   AF-A0A2M7CW62-F1
#
_cell.length_a   1.000
_cell.length_b   1.000
_cell.length_c   1.000
_cell.angle_alpha   90.00
_cell.angle_beta   90.00
_cell.angle_gamma   90.00
#
_symmetry.space_group_name_H-M   'P 1'
#
loop_
_entity.id
_entity.type
_entity.pdbx_description
1 polymer ?
#
loop_
_entity_poly.entity_id
_entity_poly.type
_entity_poly.pdbx_seq_one_letter_code
_entity_poly.pdbx_strand_id
1 'polypeptide(L)'
;MKKFNTIITVLLTLSSLLQADAYLLIMSKDDNLCQNINSMFNKDLFDYKELRLEEHKEFNAVVWDKEFEFYGIDGTSMDMCNAKREQECKSGIFDINNDGKDELVTHFKASWNGTPFRMTMRFVARDANNSLRFQYGKGISVGFKGSSSHKYKELPVQKIHNDGFKQYILSGEHVLLYPFKIAYTFYIATFFNTHGRDNWDGLGYRSQDLNDNNMVSISKYDANNEQHDICYMIRVFTSPIFQKTTKKDN
;
A
#
# COMPACT_ATOMS: atom_id res chain seq x y z
N MET A 1 -32.39 -43.16 -25.81
CA MET A 1 -32.26 -41.76 -25.36
C MET A 1 -31.53 -41.72 -24.02
N LYS A 2 -30.18 -41.69 -24.02
CA LYS A 2 -29.34 -41.68 -22.79
C LYS A 2 -28.02 -40.91 -23.01
N LYS A 3 -28.05 -39.81 -23.77
CA LYS A 3 -26.85 -39.00 -24.04
C LYS A 3 -27.01 -37.49 -23.72
N PHE A 4 -28.17 -37.07 -23.23
CA PHE A 4 -28.45 -35.64 -22.97
C PHE A 4 -28.24 -35.20 -21.51
N ASN A 5 -28.13 -36.12 -20.55
CA ASN A 5 -27.98 -35.76 -19.13
C ASN A 5 -26.54 -35.55 -18.67
N THR A 6 -25.53 -35.96 -19.44
CA THR A 6 -24.13 -35.84 -19.00
C THR A 6 -23.53 -34.47 -19.33
N ILE A 7 -24.04 -33.78 -20.36
CA ILE A 7 -23.51 -32.47 -20.79
C ILE A 7 -24.01 -31.33 -19.89
N ILE A 8 -25.24 -31.43 -19.39
CA ILE A 8 -25.85 -30.39 -18.55
C ILE A 8 -25.21 -30.36 -17.14
N THR A 9 -24.82 -31.52 -16.59
CA THR A 9 -24.12 -31.60 -15.30
C THR A 9 -22.70 -31.03 -15.39
N VAL A 10 -21.99 -31.24 -16.51
CA VAL A 10 -20.65 -30.66 -16.71
C VAL A 10 -20.74 -29.13 -16.89
N LEU A 11 -21.76 -28.61 -17.59
CA LEU A 11 -21.98 -27.16 -17.69
C LEU A 11 -22.38 -26.51 -16.36
N LEU A 12 -23.19 -27.17 -15.53
CA LEU A 12 -23.62 -26.63 -14.23
C LEU A 12 -22.51 -26.70 -13.16
N THR A 13 -21.56 -27.63 -13.28
CA THR A 13 -20.35 -27.65 -12.43
C THR A 13 -19.26 -26.66 -12.88
N LEU A 14 -19.33 -26.10 -14.10
CA LEU A 14 -18.47 -24.99 -14.50
C LEU A 14 -18.96 -23.64 -13.97
N SER A 15 -20.23 -23.51 -13.60
CA SER A 15 -20.81 -22.30 -13.01
C SER A 15 -20.53 -22.11 -11.51
N SER A 16 -19.89 -23.07 -10.83
CA SER A 16 -19.07 -22.76 -9.65
C SER A 16 -17.70 -22.22 -10.07
N LEU A 17 -17.68 -21.47 -11.17
CA LEU A 17 -16.57 -20.65 -11.66
C LEU A 17 -15.90 -20.06 -10.44
N LEU A 18 -14.63 -20.38 -10.26
CA LEU A 18 -13.76 -19.78 -9.26
C LEU A 18 -13.94 -18.26 -9.34
N GLN A 19 -14.82 -17.74 -8.50
CA GLN A 19 -14.95 -16.32 -8.33
C GLN A 19 -13.71 -16.02 -7.49
N ALA A 20 -12.63 -15.62 -8.15
CA ALA A 20 -11.44 -15.15 -7.47
C ALA A 20 -11.71 -13.73 -7.00
N ASP A 21 -11.15 -13.37 -5.85
CA ASP A 21 -11.14 -11.97 -5.45
C ASP A 21 -10.55 -11.13 -6.59
N ALA A 22 -11.06 -9.92 -6.77
CA ALA A 22 -10.58 -9.03 -7.82
C ALA A 22 -10.63 -7.58 -7.35
N TYR A 23 -9.65 -6.80 -7.78
CA TYR A 23 -9.68 -5.36 -7.73
C TYR A 23 -10.49 -4.79 -8.90
N LEU A 24 -11.43 -3.92 -8.56
CA LEU A 24 -12.14 -3.07 -9.49
C LEU A 24 -11.48 -1.69 -9.48
N LEU A 25 -11.07 -1.23 -10.67
CA LEU A 25 -10.62 0.14 -10.87
C LEU A 25 -11.82 1.08 -10.77
N ILE A 26 -11.81 1.96 -9.77
CA ILE A 26 -12.91 2.90 -9.50
C ILE A 26 -12.55 4.35 -9.83
N MET A 27 -11.26 4.62 -10.04
CA MET A 27 -10.77 5.92 -10.46
C MET A 27 -9.44 5.80 -11.19
N SER A 28 -9.29 6.56 -12.28
CA SER A 28 -8.09 6.60 -13.09
C SER A 28 -7.86 8.01 -13.63
N LYS A 29 -6.63 8.51 -13.45
CA LYS A 29 -6.11 9.69 -14.15
C LYS A 29 -5.09 9.35 -15.24
N ASP A 30 -4.62 8.11 -15.25
CA ASP A 30 -3.69 7.57 -16.23
C ASP A 30 -4.14 6.15 -16.57
N ASP A 31 -4.98 6.04 -17.59
CA ASP A 31 -5.67 4.78 -17.92
C ASP A 31 -4.69 3.66 -18.25
N ASN A 32 -3.59 3.96 -18.93
CA ASN A 32 -2.60 2.96 -19.29
C ASN A 32 -1.92 2.40 -18.04
N LEU A 33 -1.48 3.27 -17.12
CA LEU A 33 -0.89 2.86 -15.86
C LEU A 33 -1.89 2.09 -15.00
N CYS A 34 -3.08 2.67 -14.78
CA CYS A 34 -4.06 2.14 -13.85
C CYS A 34 -4.63 0.80 -14.32
N GLN A 35 -4.88 0.63 -15.62
CA GLN A 35 -5.30 -0.66 -16.17
C GLN A 35 -4.19 -1.70 -16.10
N ASN A 36 -2.93 -1.33 -16.38
CA ASN A 36 -1.80 -2.24 -16.28
C ASN A 36 -1.65 -2.80 -14.87
N ILE A 37 -1.59 -1.92 -13.85
CA ILE A 37 -1.46 -2.34 -12.46
C ILE A 37 -2.68 -3.13 -11.98
N ASN A 38 -3.91 -2.70 -12.34
CA ASN A 38 -5.11 -3.45 -11.97
C ASN A 38 -5.13 -4.86 -12.61
N SER A 39 -4.69 -4.98 -13.87
CA SER A 39 -4.57 -6.27 -14.53
C SER A 39 -3.52 -7.17 -13.89
N MET A 40 -2.38 -6.60 -13.48
CA MET A 40 -1.33 -7.31 -12.76
C MET A 40 -1.86 -7.89 -11.45
N PHE A 41 -2.50 -7.07 -10.61
CA PHE A 41 -3.08 -7.51 -9.34
C PHE A 41 -4.16 -8.57 -9.55
N ASN A 42 -5.05 -8.39 -10.53
CA ASN A 42 -6.12 -9.35 -10.80
C ASN A 42 -5.58 -10.67 -11.37
N LYS A 43 -4.49 -10.64 -12.13
CA LYS A 43 -3.82 -11.84 -12.60
C LYS A 43 -3.27 -12.63 -11.42
N ASP A 44 -2.59 -11.97 -10.49
CA ASP A 44 -2.06 -12.61 -9.29
C ASP A 44 -3.19 -13.25 -8.44
N LEU A 45 -4.26 -12.50 -8.19
CA LEU A 45 -5.40 -13.01 -7.42
C LEU A 45 -6.11 -14.16 -8.14
N PHE A 46 -6.17 -14.14 -9.47
CA PHE A 46 -6.76 -15.24 -10.23
C PHE A 46 -5.89 -16.51 -10.17
N ASP A 47 -4.60 -16.38 -10.48
CA ASP A 47 -3.66 -17.50 -10.61
C ASP A 47 -3.23 -18.06 -9.25
N TYR A 48 -2.98 -17.20 -8.26
CA TYR A 48 -2.35 -17.55 -6.99
C TYR A 48 -3.25 -17.35 -5.76
N LYS A 49 -4.40 -16.66 -5.89
CA LYS A 49 -5.30 -16.27 -4.78
C LYS A 49 -4.69 -15.26 -3.80
N GLU A 50 -3.53 -14.71 -4.13
CA GLU A 50 -2.78 -13.73 -3.35
C GLU A 50 -2.06 -12.79 -4.31
N LEU A 51 -1.73 -11.58 -3.84
CA LEU A 51 -0.86 -10.64 -4.53
C LEU A 51 0.59 -11.05 -4.36
N ARG A 52 1.35 -11.09 -5.45
CA ARG A 52 2.77 -11.49 -5.46
C ARG A 52 3.64 -10.38 -6.02
N LEU A 53 3.63 -9.23 -5.34
CA LEU A 53 4.34 -8.03 -5.79
C LEU A 53 5.82 -8.30 -6.07
N GLU A 54 6.48 -9.07 -5.20
CA GLU A 54 7.91 -9.41 -5.33
C GLU A 54 8.22 -10.33 -6.52
N GLU A 55 7.23 -10.86 -7.24
CA GLU A 55 7.46 -11.58 -8.51
C GLU A 55 7.44 -10.63 -9.72
N HIS A 56 6.95 -9.40 -9.55
CA HIS A 56 6.86 -8.40 -10.62
C HIS A 56 8.11 -7.52 -10.64
N LYS A 57 8.71 -7.38 -11.83
CA LYS A 57 9.92 -6.56 -12.05
C LYS A 57 9.73 -5.10 -11.63
N GLU A 58 8.50 -4.59 -11.74
CA GLU A 58 8.13 -3.22 -11.37
C GLU A 58 8.35 -2.95 -9.88
N PHE A 59 7.99 -3.92 -9.02
CA PHE A 59 8.12 -3.82 -7.57
C PHE A 59 9.52 -4.21 -7.08
N ASN A 60 10.26 -5.01 -7.86
CA ASN A 60 11.67 -5.33 -7.60
C ASN A 60 12.66 -4.27 -8.09
N ALA A 61 12.18 -3.15 -8.66
CA ALA A 61 13.04 -2.07 -9.14
C ALA A 61 13.75 -1.32 -7.99
N VAL A 62 13.25 -1.43 -6.76
CA VAL A 62 13.84 -0.79 -5.58
C VAL A 62 14.76 -1.77 -4.86
N VAL A 63 16.03 -1.39 -4.75
CA VAL A 63 17.02 -2.15 -3.97
C VAL A 63 17.10 -1.56 -2.57
N TRP A 64 16.79 -2.39 -1.58
CA TRP A 64 16.73 -2.05 -0.16
C TRP A 64 17.99 -2.49 0.60
N ASP A 65 19.18 -2.16 0.09
CA ASP A 65 20.47 -2.68 0.55
C ASP A 65 21.40 -1.59 1.11
N LYS A 66 20.91 -0.36 1.28
CA LYS A 66 21.77 0.76 1.64
C LYS A 66 21.96 0.81 3.16
N GLU A 67 23.22 0.69 3.56
CA GLU A 67 23.67 1.05 4.89
C GLU A 67 23.66 2.57 5.02
N PHE A 68 23.25 3.06 6.19
CA PHE A 68 23.21 4.48 6.46
C PHE A 68 23.32 4.74 7.95
N GLU A 69 23.96 5.86 8.25
CA GLU A 69 24.02 6.38 9.61
C GLU A 69 22.73 7.15 9.90
N PHE A 70 22.05 6.74 10.96
CA PHE A 70 20.96 7.51 11.53
C PHE A 70 21.51 8.54 12.49
N TYR A 71 20.98 9.76 12.41
CA TYR A 71 21.29 10.79 13.39
C TYR A 71 20.06 11.16 14.22
N GLY A 72 20.25 11.28 15.52
CA GLY A 72 19.28 11.84 16.45
C GLY A 72 18.98 13.31 16.17
N ILE A 73 18.02 13.88 16.89
CA ILE A 73 17.67 15.30 16.79
C ILE A 73 18.88 16.18 17.16
N ASP A 74 19.73 15.70 18.07
CA ASP A 74 20.97 16.32 18.53
C ASP A 74 22.18 16.06 17.62
N GLY A 75 22.01 15.32 16.51
CA GLY A 75 23.08 14.98 15.57
C GLY A 75 23.95 13.81 16.01
N THR A 76 23.63 13.15 17.13
CA THR A 76 24.35 11.95 17.56
C THR A 76 24.01 10.75 16.69
N SER A 77 25.00 9.92 16.35
CA SER A 77 24.73 8.68 15.62
C SER A 77 23.90 7.74 16.48
N MET A 78 22.86 7.15 15.89
CA MET A 78 21.93 6.24 16.54
C MET A 78 21.86 4.94 15.74
N ASP A 79 21.69 3.81 16.42
CA ASP A 79 21.31 2.56 15.78
C ASP A 79 19.79 2.39 15.89
N MET A 80 19.08 2.91 14.89
CA MET A 80 17.62 2.96 14.95
C MET A 80 16.97 1.60 14.70
N CYS A 81 17.64 0.73 13.93
CA CYS A 81 17.24 -0.67 13.73
C CYS A 81 17.20 -1.47 15.05
N ASN A 82 17.90 -1.00 16.08
CA ASN A 82 17.95 -1.61 17.41
C ASN A 82 17.09 -0.89 18.47
N ALA A 83 16.30 0.12 18.09
CA ALA A 83 15.30 0.67 18.99
C ALA A 83 14.22 -0.39 19.25
N LYS A 84 13.90 -0.67 20.53
CA LYS A 84 12.95 -1.72 21.01
C LYS A 84 11.57 -1.76 20.35
N ARG A 85 11.24 -0.85 19.43
CA ARG A 85 9.94 -0.67 18.78
C ARG A 85 9.98 -0.85 17.26
N GLU A 86 11.14 -1.04 16.63
CA GLU A 86 11.24 -1.24 15.18
C GLU A 86 11.70 -2.68 14.91
N GLN A 87 10.92 -3.44 14.13
CA GLN A 87 11.22 -4.84 13.81
C GLN A 87 12.03 -4.95 12.52
N GLU A 88 11.78 -4.06 11.57
CA GLU A 88 12.46 -4.02 10.28
C GLU A 88 12.69 -2.57 9.89
N CYS A 89 13.92 -2.25 9.52
CA CYS A 89 14.28 -1.01 8.87
C CYS A 89 15.07 -1.34 7.61
N LYS A 90 14.66 -0.74 6.49
CA LYS A 90 15.30 -0.89 5.19
C LYS A 90 15.52 0.50 4.60
N SER A 91 16.59 0.67 3.84
CA SER A 91 16.79 1.89 3.07
C SER A 91 17.27 1.61 1.66
N GLY A 92 16.92 2.53 0.76
CA GLY A 92 17.26 2.51 -0.65
C GLY A 92 17.55 3.92 -1.13
N ILE A 93 18.22 4.02 -2.27
CA ILE A 93 18.53 5.29 -2.93
C ILE A 93 17.85 5.25 -4.30
N PHE A 94 16.86 6.11 -4.50
CA PHE A 94 16.13 6.23 -5.76
C PHE A 94 15.34 7.54 -5.82
N ASP A 95 15.10 8.01 -7.04
CA ASP A 95 14.30 9.19 -7.41
C ASP A 95 12.80 8.98 -7.12
N ILE A 96 12.39 9.10 -5.85
CA ILE A 96 11.00 8.86 -5.42
C ILE A 96 10.07 10.01 -5.84
N ASN A 97 10.61 11.21 -6.01
CA ASN A 97 9.85 12.42 -6.36
C ASN A 97 9.87 12.75 -7.87
N ASN A 98 10.52 11.91 -8.67
CA ASN A 98 10.60 11.99 -10.13
C ASN A 98 11.21 13.32 -10.62
N ASP A 99 12.18 13.88 -9.89
CA ASP A 99 12.87 15.13 -10.25
C ASP A 99 14.20 14.91 -10.99
N GLY A 100 14.59 13.65 -11.19
CA GLY A 100 15.84 13.25 -11.82
C GLY A 100 17.03 13.13 -10.86
N LYS A 101 16.81 13.24 -9.54
CA LYS A 101 17.83 13.04 -8.51
C LYS A 101 17.38 11.96 -7.54
N ASP A 102 18.33 11.20 -7.03
CA ASP A 102 18.00 10.18 -6.05
C ASP A 102 17.90 10.75 -4.63
N GLU A 103 16.85 10.33 -3.93
CA GLU A 103 16.66 10.51 -2.49
C GLU A 103 17.16 9.30 -1.70
N LEU A 104 17.48 9.52 -0.42
CA LEU A 104 17.56 8.42 0.54
C LEU A 104 16.15 8.16 1.06
N VAL A 105 15.65 6.96 0.77
CA VAL A 105 14.32 6.51 1.18
C VAL A 105 14.48 5.45 2.27
N THR A 106 13.70 5.61 3.33
CA THR A 106 13.70 4.71 4.49
C THR A 106 12.31 4.13 4.67
N HIS A 107 12.27 2.83 4.95
CA HIS A 107 11.06 2.08 5.25
C HIS A 107 11.20 1.48 6.65
N PHE A 108 10.23 1.80 7.52
CA PHE A 108 10.17 1.35 8.90
C PHE A 108 8.94 0.50 9.12
N LYS A 109 9.12 -0.63 9.79
CA LYS A 109 8.04 -1.45 10.34
C LYS A 109 8.14 -1.44 11.86
N ALA A 110 7.29 -0.62 12.49
CA ALA A 110 7.18 -0.55 13.93
C ALA A 110 6.35 -1.71 14.47
N SER A 111 6.76 -2.25 15.62
CA SER A 111 6.05 -3.28 16.37
C SER A 111 5.77 -2.84 17.80
N TRP A 112 4.65 -3.30 18.35
CA TRP A 112 4.29 -3.14 19.75
C TRP A 112 4.12 -4.54 20.32
N ASN A 113 4.91 -4.90 21.33
CA ASN A 113 4.95 -6.25 21.91
C ASN A 113 5.11 -7.36 20.86
N GLY A 114 6.03 -7.18 19.91
CA GLY A 114 6.29 -8.17 18.84
C GLY A 114 5.25 -8.20 17.72
N THR A 115 4.20 -7.37 17.78
CA THR A 115 3.17 -7.29 16.74
C THR A 115 3.42 -6.06 15.85
N PRO A 116 3.64 -6.23 14.53
CA PRO A 116 3.71 -5.11 13.61
C PRO A 116 2.44 -4.24 13.72
N PHE A 117 2.61 -2.94 13.92
CA PHE A 117 1.48 -2.02 14.02
C PHE A 117 1.67 -0.75 13.21
N ARG A 118 2.82 -0.44 12.63
CA ARG A 118 2.96 0.75 11.79
C ARG A 118 3.97 0.50 10.69
N MET A 119 3.61 0.79 9.45
CA MET A 119 4.61 0.98 8.41
C MET A 119 4.66 2.44 8.04
N THR A 120 5.88 2.96 7.99
CA THR A 120 6.11 4.35 7.57
C THR A 120 7.25 4.36 6.59
N MET A 121 7.09 5.14 5.54
CA MET A 121 8.16 5.45 4.63
C MET A 121 8.44 6.95 4.65
N ARG A 122 9.72 7.30 4.64
CA ARG A 122 10.18 8.69 4.60
C ARG A 122 11.33 8.82 3.63
N PHE A 123 11.40 9.96 2.95
CA PHE A 123 12.54 10.27 2.10
C PHE A 123 13.14 11.64 2.41
N VAL A 124 14.43 11.76 2.12
CA VAL A 124 15.21 12.99 2.29
C VAL A 124 15.99 13.27 1.01
N ALA A 125 15.91 14.52 0.56
CA ALA A 125 16.74 15.02 -0.52
C ALA A 125 18.20 15.17 -0.05
N ARG A 126 19.09 15.29 -1.03
CA ARG A 126 20.49 15.63 -0.77
C ARG A 126 20.60 16.98 -0.07
N ASP A 127 21.52 17.06 0.89
CA ASP A 127 21.84 18.32 1.56
C ASP A 127 22.68 19.25 0.66
N ALA A 128 23.01 20.45 1.18
CA ALA A 128 23.81 21.44 0.46
C ALA A 128 25.22 20.94 0.07
N ASN A 129 25.72 19.90 0.74
CA ASN A 129 27.00 19.25 0.46
C ASN A 129 26.83 18.00 -0.41
N ASN A 130 25.69 17.84 -1.06
CA ASN A 130 25.34 16.69 -1.91
C ASN A 130 25.32 15.33 -1.18
N SER A 131 25.25 15.35 0.16
CA SER A 131 25.24 14.15 1.00
C SER A 131 23.81 13.70 1.28
N LEU A 132 23.62 12.38 1.34
CA LEU A 132 22.37 11.76 1.76
C LEU A 132 22.52 11.34 3.22
N ARG A 133 21.76 11.99 4.11
CA ARG A 133 21.78 11.72 5.55
C ARG A 133 20.37 11.72 6.09
N PHE A 134 20.06 10.73 6.91
CA PHE A 134 18.74 10.64 7.53
C PHE A 134 18.81 11.08 9.00
N GLN A 135 18.03 12.11 9.33
CA GLN A 135 17.82 12.52 10.71
C GLN A 135 16.45 12.06 11.21
N TYR A 136 16.38 11.49 12.41
CA TYR A 136 15.13 11.01 12.96
C TYR A 136 14.05 12.10 13.01
N GLY A 137 12.83 11.74 12.59
CA GLY A 137 11.71 12.66 12.54
C GLY A 137 11.81 13.75 11.46
N LYS A 138 12.90 13.78 10.67
CA LYS A 138 13.03 14.61 9.48
C LYS A 138 12.68 13.82 8.22
N GLY A 139 12.52 14.55 7.13
CA GLY A 139 12.12 14.01 5.83
C GLY A 139 10.62 14.09 5.59
N ILE A 140 10.26 13.77 4.35
CA ILE A 140 8.88 13.84 3.86
C ILE A 140 8.26 12.46 4.05
N SER A 141 7.13 12.40 4.74
CA SER A 141 6.40 11.15 4.93
C SER A 141 5.62 10.77 3.68
N VAL A 142 5.72 9.49 3.32
CA VAL A 142 5.07 8.88 2.16
C VAL A 142 3.70 8.35 2.57
N GLY A 143 2.65 8.72 1.83
CA GLY A 143 1.27 8.27 2.04
C GLY A 143 0.60 8.79 3.33
N PHE A 144 1.37 9.15 4.36
CA PHE A 144 0.91 9.57 5.68
C PHE A 144 1.44 10.96 6.04
N LYS A 145 0.61 11.87 6.56
CA LYS A 145 1.05 13.21 7.03
C LYS A 145 0.68 13.41 8.50
N GLY A 146 1.60 13.10 9.41
CA GLY A 146 1.44 13.34 10.86
C GLY A 146 0.30 12.54 11.48
N SER A 147 -0.19 12.87 12.68
CA SER A 147 -1.25 12.13 13.42
C SER A 147 -2.64 12.08 12.78
N SER A 148 -2.77 12.50 11.51
CA SER A 148 -4.04 12.53 10.78
C SER A 148 -4.04 11.53 9.63
N SER A 149 -5.15 10.83 9.49
CA SER A 149 -5.44 9.97 8.34
C SER A 149 -5.24 10.70 7.01
N HIS A 150 -4.72 10.00 6.01
CA HIS A 150 -4.61 10.56 4.66
C HIS A 150 -6.01 10.65 4.05
N LYS A 151 -6.35 11.85 3.58
CA LYS A 151 -7.63 12.13 2.92
C LYS A 151 -7.50 11.90 1.43
N TYR A 152 -8.17 10.87 0.92
CA TYR A 152 -8.29 10.63 -0.52
C TYR A 152 -9.34 11.59 -1.11
N LYS A 153 -8.89 12.82 -1.39
CA LYS A 153 -9.74 13.97 -1.75
C LYS A 153 -10.55 13.77 -3.03
N GLU A 154 -10.19 12.79 -3.83
CA GLU A 154 -10.80 12.56 -5.14
C GLU A 154 -11.78 11.38 -5.13
N LEU A 155 -11.96 10.76 -3.95
CA LEU A 155 -12.90 9.68 -3.72
C LEU A 155 -13.83 10.02 -2.54
N PRO A 156 -14.87 10.86 -2.76
CA PRO A 156 -15.83 11.18 -1.72
C PRO A 156 -16.72 9.98 -1.38
N VAL A 157 -16.95 9.73 -0.09
CA VAL A 157 -17.78 8.65 0.45
C VAL A 157 -19.26 9.00 0.34
N GLN A 158 -19.64 10.23 0.68
CA GLN A 158 -20.99 10.77 0.52
C GLN A 158 -20.94 12.31 0.40
N LYS A 159 -21.80 12.89 -0.45
CA LYS A 159 -22.27 14.28 -0.28
C LYS A 159 -23.37 14.23 0.77
N ILE A 160 -23.08 14.69 1.97
CA ILE A 160 -24.04 14.68 3.08
C ILE A 160 -24.53 16.12 3.20
N HIS A 161 -25.77 16.37 2.77
CA HIS A 161 -26.51 17.64 2.87
C HIS A 161 -26.30 18.78 1.83
N ASN A 162 -27.34 19.62 1.77
CA ASN A 162 -27.56 20.75 0.86
C ASN A 162 -26.59 21.93 1.06
N ASP A 163 -25.75 21.87 2.09
CA ASP A 163 -24.67 22.78 2.46
C ASP A 163 -23.31 22.41 1.83
N GLY A 164 -23.24 21.31 1.09
CA GLY A 164 -22.09 20.98 0.24
C GLY A 164 -20.93 20.26 0.92
N PHE A 165 -21.12 19.75 2.15
CA PHE A 165 -20.09 19.00 2.86
C PHE A 165 -19.82 17.63 2.19
N LYS A 166 -18.54 17.31 2.01
CA LYS A 166 -18.07 16.04 1.43
C LYS A 166 -17.30 15.25 2.49
N GLN A 167 -17.73 14.03 2.77
CA GLN A 167 -16.89 13.06 3.48
C GLN A 167 -16.01 12.31 2.48
N TYR A 168 -14.76 12.02 2.86
CA TYR A 168 -13.78 11.34 2.01
C TYR A 168 -13.30 10.06 2.65
N ILE A 169 -12.80 9.13 1.82
CA ILE A 169 -12.12 7.95 2.33
C ILE A 169 -10.85 8.39 3.06
N LEU A 170 -10.63 7.77 4.20
CA LEU A 170 -9.47 7.98 5.06
C LEU A 170 -8.68 6.67 5.13
N SER A 171 -7.39 6.70 4.85
CA SER A 171 -6.50 5.64 5.33
C SER A 171 -6.04 5.97 6.75
N GLY A 172 -6.13 4.99 7.65
CA GLY A 172 -5.57 5.10 9.00
C GLY A 172 -4.03 5.08 9.00
N GLU A 173 -3.41 4.96 10.17
CA GLU A 173 -1.95 4.84 10.30
C GLU A 173 -1.38 3.46 9.86
N HIS A 174 -2.27 2.54 9.46
CA HIS A 174 -1.97 1.15 9.17
C HIS A 174 -2.14 0.87 7.67
N VAL A 175 -1.16 1.31 6.88
CA VAL A 175 -1.11 1.07 5.42
C VAL A 175 0.17 0.33 5.08
N LEU A 176 0.13 -0.50 4.04
CA LEU A 176 1.35 -1.04 3.43
C LEU A 176 1.76 -0.16 2.25
N LEU A 177 3.04 0.21 2.20
CA LEU A 177 3.60 1.09 1.19
C LEU A 177 4.59 0.30 0.34
N TYR A 178 4.29 0.17 -0.95
CA TYR A 178 5.13 -0.53 -1.90
C TYR A 178 5.52 0.42 -3.05
N PRO A 179 6.76 0.92 -3.07
CA PRO A 179 7.25 1.67 -4.20
C PRO A 179 7.48 0.70 -5.36
N PHE A 180 7.17 1.17 -6.57
CA PHE A 180 7.40 0.44 -7.79
C PHE A 180 7.74 1.40 -8.92
N LYS A 181 8.35 0.86 -9.96
CA LYS A 181 8.81 1.64 -11.11
C LYS A 181 8.18 1.12 -12.38
N ILE A 182 7.57 2.01 -13.15
CA ILE A 182 7.17 1.74 -14.53
C ILE A 182 7.96 2.67 -15.44
N ALA A 183 8.71 2.06 -16.37
CA ALA A 183 9.71 2.75 -17.18
C ALA A 183 10.67 3.58 -16.32
N TYR A 184 10.56 4.90 -16.35
CA TYR A 184 11.43 5.83 -15.62
C TYR A 184 10.75 6.51 -14.44
N THR A 185 9.48 6.19 -14.17
CA THR A 185 8.69 6.88 -13.16
C THR A 185 8.43 5.97 -11.97
N PHE A 186 8.71 6.50 -10.78
CA PHE A 186 8.40 5.87 -9.51
C PHE A 186 7.00 6.25 -9.04
N TYR A 187 6.31 5.24 -8.53
CA TYR A 187 4.98 5.31 -7.96
C TYR A 187 4.96 4.59 -6.62
N ILE A 188 3.97 4.91 -5.79
CA ILE A 188 3.71 4.25 -4.52
C ILE A 188 2.35 3.59 -4.59
N ALA A 189 2.33 2.27 -4.45
CA ALA A 189 1.11 1.52 -4.16
C ALA A 189 0.88 1.52 -2.65
N THR A 190 -0.25 2.09 -2.23
CA THR A 190 -0.66 2.12 -0.83
C THR A 190 -1.83 1.17 -0.66
N PHE A 191 -1.62 0.08 0.08
CA PHE A 191 -2.65 -0.89 0.41
C PHE A 191 -3.22 -0.56 1.79
N PHE A 192 -4.53 -0.45 1.88
CA PHE A 192 -5.20 -0.08 3.11
C PHE A 192 -6.61 -0.67 3.17
N ASN A 193 -7.18 -0.63 4.37
CA ASN A 193 -8.57 -0.99 4.60
C ASN A 193 -9.42 0.25 4.88
N THR A 194 -10.56 0.33 4.21
CA THR A 194 -11.58 1.34 4.50
C THR A 194 -12.44 0.95 5.67
N HIS A 195 -12.83 1.95 6.46
CA HIS A 195 -13.79 1.79 7.52
C HIS A 195 -15.13 1.29 6.95
N GLY A 196 -15.68 0.22 7.52
CA GLY A 196 -17.09 -0.12 7.37
C GLY A 196 -17.45 -1.42 6.67
N ARG A 197 -16.54 -2.41 6.54
CA ARG A 197 -16.98 -3.74 6.09
C ARG A 197 -17.53 -4.61 7.21
N ASP A 198 -16.98 -4.54 8.43
CA ASP A 198 -17.62 -5.07 9.64
C ASP A 198 -17.08 -4.34 10.89
N ASN A 199 -17.94 -3.53 11.51
CA ASN A 199 -17.82 -2.97 12.87
C ASN A 199 -16.60 -2.09 13.23
N TRP A 200 -16.85 -0.77 13.26
CA TRP A 200 -16.78 0.11 14.45
C TRP A 200 -15.59 0.08 15.42
N ASP A 201 -14.44 -0.49 15.08
CA ASP A 201 -13.20 -0.23 15.80
C ASP A 201 -12.14 0.33 14.83
N GLY A 202 -12.14 1.65 14.67
CA GLY A 202 -11.13 2.41 13.90
C GLY A 202 -9.69 2.28 14.40
N LEU A 203 -9.45 1.41 15.38
CA LEU A 203 -8.17 1.08 16.00
C LEU A 203 -7.74 -0.38 15.75
N GLY A 204 -8.58 -1.20 15.10
CA GLY A 204 -8.44 -2.67 15.09
C GLY A 204 -7.93 -3.31 13.80
N TYR A 205 -8.31 -2.79 12.62
CA TYR A 205 -7.92 -3.45 11.36
C TYR A 205 -6.57 -2.93 10.87
N ARG A 206 -5.51 -3.52 11.42
CA ARG A 206 -4.13 -3.24 11.03
C ARG A 206 -3.84 -4.00 9.75
N SER A 207 -3.53 -3.28 8.67
CA SER A 207 -2.98 -3.90 7.46
C SER A 207 -1.62 -4.53 7.80
N GLN A 208 -1.62 -5.83 8.10
CA GLN A 208 -0.42 -6.62 8.38
C GLN A 208 -0.08 -7.54 7.22
N ASP A 209 -1.11 -8.02 6.52
CA ASP A 209 -0.98 -8.83 5.32
C ASP A 209 -1.45 -8.02 4.11
N LEU A 210 -0.66 -8.06 3.05
CA LEU A 210 -1.01 -7.49 1.75
C LEU A 210 -2.36 -7.98 1.25
N ASN A 211 -2.66 -9.26 1.49
CA ASN A 211 -3.82 -9.95 0.98
C ASN A 211 -5.12 -9.66 1.75
N ASP A 212 -5.04 -8.95 2.87
CA ASP A 212 -6.22 -8.58 3.67
C ASP A 212 -6.74 -7.16 3.34
N ASN A 213 -6.13 -6.48 2.37
CA ASN A 213 -6.51 -5.10 2.03
C ASN A 213 -7.67 -5.05 1.05
N ASN A 214 -8.63 -4.19 1.34
CA ASN A 214 -9.80 -3.94 0.49
C ASN A 214 -9.64 -2.75 -0.46
N MET A 215 -8.59 -1.94 -0.31
CA MET A 215 -8.34 -0.80 -1.16
C MET A 215 -6.86 -0.64 -1.49
N VAL A 216 -6.64 -0.13 -2.70
CA VAL A 216 -5.33 0.31 -3.17
C VAL A 216 -5.45 1.71 -3.73
N SER A 217 -4.53 2.59 -3.35
CA SER A 217 -4.27 3.81 -4.09
C SER A 217 -2.90 3.73 -4.75
N ILE A 218 -2.82 4.20 -5.99
CA ILE A 218 -1.56 4.42 -6.67
C ILE A 218 -1.33 5.93 -6.70
N SER A 219 -0.18 6.36 -6.22
CA SER A 219 0.21 7.77 -6.21
C SER A 219 1.62 7.96 -6.75
N LYS A 220 1.95 9.18 -7.14
CA LYS A 220 3.31 9.61 -7.44
C LYS A 220 3.63 10.91 -6.72
N TYR A 221 4.90 11.12 -6.43
CA TYR A 221 5.39 12.42 -5.97
C TYR A 221 5.91 13.21 -7.17
N ASP A 222 5.72 14.54 -7.13
CA ASP A 222 6.35 15.47 -8.08
C ASP A 222 7.61 16.11 -7.49
N ALA A 223 8.31 16.91 -8.31
CA ALA A 223 9.54 17.60 -7.92
C ALA A 223 9.36 18.61 -6.77
N ASN A 224 8.12 19.00 -6.43
CA ASN A 224 7.82 19.83 -5.26
C ASN A 224 7.54 18.98 -4.01
N ASN A 225 7.71 17.66 -4.11
CA ASN A 225 7.37 16.66 -3.11
C ASN A 225 5.88 16.61 -2.76
N GLU A 226 5.02 16.98 -3.71
CA GLU A 226 3.58 16.86 -3.57
C GLU A 226 3.12 15.47 -4.05
N GLN A 227 2.31 14.80 -3.22
CA GLN A 227 1.70 13.52 -3.58
C GLN A 227 0.48 13.76 -4.46
N HIS A 228 0.43 13.07 -5.59
CA HIS A 228 -0.67 13.06 -6.54
C HIS A 228 -1.23 11.65 -6.66
N ASP A 229 -2.48 11.47 -6.26
CA ASP A 229 -3.19 10.21 -6.45
C ASP A 229 -3.56 10.05 -7.93
N ILE A 230 -3.35 8.84 -8.47
CA ILE A 230 -3.48 8.51 -9.89
C ILE A 230 -4.56 7.44 -10.10
N CYS A 231 -4.59 6.41 -9.26
CA CYS A 231 -5.56 5.33 -9.34
C CYS A 231 -6.16 5.04 -7.97
N TYR A 232 -7.44 4.65 -7.96
CA TYR A 232 -8.04 3.95 -6.82
C TYR A 232 -8.65 2.65 -7.28
N MET A 233 -8.42 1.60 -6.49
CA MET A 233 -8.95 0.26 -6.71
C MET A 233 -9.61 -0.24 -5.43
N ILE A 234 -10.74 -0.94 -5.57
CA ILE A 234 -11.44 -1.59 -4.46
C ILE A 234 -11.51 -3.09 -4.71
N ARG A 235 -11.21 -3.89 -3.69
CA ARG A 235 -11.27 -5.34 -3.76
C ARG A 235 -12.71 -5.81 -3.56
N VAL A 236 -13.17 -6.60 -4.51
CA VAL A 236 -14.38 -7.41 -4.40
C VAL A 236 -13.94 -8.79 -3.95
N PHE A 237 -14.25 -9.11 -2.70
CA PHE A 237 -14.01 -10.44 -2.16
C PHE A 237 -15.16 -11.36 -2.52
N THR A 238 -14.83 -12.57 -2.95
CA THR A 238 -15.78 -13.56 -3.42
C THR A 238 -16.05 -14.68 -2.42
N SER A 239 -15.22 -14.80 -1.38
CA SER A 239 -15.50 -15.65 -0.23
C SER A 239 -16.27 -14.88 0.86
N PRO A 240 -17.43 -15.37 1.34
CA PRO A 240 -18.16 -14.76 2.45
C PRO A 240 -17.53 -15.02 3.83
N ILE A 241 -16.37 -15.66 3.91
CA ILE A 241 -15.77 -16.09 5.17
C ILE A 241 -14.34 -15.56 5.27
N PHE A 242 -14.18 -14.35 5.78
CA PHE A 242 -12.99 -14.04 6.58
C PHE A 242 -13.12 -14.89 7.85
N GLN A 243 -12.50 -16.07 7.86
CA GLN A 243 -12.24 -16.73 9.14
C GLN A 243 -11.30 -15.79 9.87
N LYS A 244 -11.83 -15.07 10.85
CA LYS A 244 -11.06 -14.37 11.87
C LYS A 244 -10.02 -15.38 12.36
N THR A 245 -8.78 -15.23 11.93
CA THR A 245 -7.65 -15.96 12.49
C THR A 245 -7.48 -15.41 13.90
N THR A 246 -8.29 -15.94 14.83
CA THR A 246 -7.96 -15.86 16.24
C THR A 246 -6.65 -16.62 16.39
N LYS A 247 -5.52 -15.91 16.33
CA LYS A 247 -4.32 -16.37 17.02
C LYS A 247 -4.76 -16.61 18.46
N LYS A 248 -4.84 -17.88 18.84
CA LYS A 248 -4.78 -18.25 20.24
C LYS A 248 -3.38 -17.88 20.67
N ASP A 249 -3.26 -16.77 21.38
CA ASP A 249 -2.07 -16.52 22.19
C ASP A 249 -2.02 -17.64 23.24
N ASN A 250 -0.98 -18.49 23.13
CA ASN A 250 -0.53 -19.37 24.20
C ASN A 250 0.59 -18.67 24.95
#